data_AF-A0A7V8NQX8-F1
#
_entry.id   AF-A0A7V8NQX8-F1
#
_cell.length_a   1.000
_cell.length_b   1.000
_cell.length_c   1.000
_cell.angle_alpha   90.00
_cell.angle_beta   90.00
_cell.angle_gamma   90.00
#
_symmetry.space_group_name_H-M   'P 1'
#
loop_
_entity.id
_entity.type
_entity.pdbx_description
1 polymer ?
#
loop_
_entity_poly.entity_id
_entity_poly.type
_entity_poly.pdbx_seq_one_letter_code
_entity_poly.pdbx_strand_id
1 'polypeptide(L)'
;MSSPARLLVRRLRVNSISPVLRPTAADSNLSERKLTRMKNSSILRSFALFAALVLAVPLLAKPFSKNINLAQAAKLGKAELQAGEYRLLIDGNKATVEKGGKVVAESEGRWEDRSAKSGYDSLLISENGQVKEVRFSGQSRVFVFGE
;
A
#
# COMPACT_ATOMS: atom_id res chain seq x y z
N MET A 1 34.56 38.10 -28.77
CA MET A 1 35.35 37.57 -27.63
C MET A 1 36.82 37.63 -28.01
N SER A 2 37.57 38.60 -27.50
CA SER A 2 39.05 38.58 -27.54
C SER A 2 39.58 39.71 -26.65
N SER A 3 40.33 39.35 -25.62
CA SER A 3 41.16 40.26 -24.83
C SER A 3 42.56 39.65 -24.78
N PRO A 4 43.60 40.34 -25.28
CA PRO A 4 44.97 39.87 -25.16
C PRO A 4 45.74 40.63 -24.08
N ALA A 5 46.34 39.83 -23.19
CA ALA A 5 47.77 39.80 -22.91
C ALA A 5 48.47 40.98 -22.18
N ARG A 6 48.99 40.59 -20.99
CA ARG A 6 50.41 40.60 -20.57
C ARG A 6 50.98 41.78 -19.77
N LEU A 7 52.05 41.38 -19.05
CA LEU A 7 53.16 42.11 -18.42
C LEU A 7 52.94 42.33 -16.89
N LEU A 8 53.87 42.09 -15.97
CA LEU A 8 55.30 41.74 -16.07
C LEU A 8 55.85 41.27 -14.69
N VAL A 9 56.77 40.28 -14.73
CA VAL A 9 58.05 40.16 -13.98
C VAL A 9 58.06 40.17 -12.43
N ARG A 10 58.39 39.03 -11.79
CA ARG A 10 59.75 38.49 -11.44
C ARG A 10 60.48 39.27 -10.33
N ARG A 11 60.65 38.62 -9.17
CA ARG A 11 61.95 38.56 -8.45
C ARG A 11 62.10 37.23 -7.71
N LEU A 12 63.25 36.61 -7.94
CA LEU A 12 63.83 35.42 -7.32
C LEU A 12 64.88 35.86 -6.30
N ARG A 13 65.02 35.10 -5.22
CA ARG A 13 66.22 34.79 -4.38
C ARG A 13 65.83 34.75 -2.89
N VAL A 14 66.40 33.93 -2.00
CA VAL A 14 67.32 32.78 -1.99
C VAL A 14 67.48 32.38 -0.50
N ASN A 15 67.83 31.12 -0.23
CA ASN A 15 68.48 30.56 0.97
C ASN A 15 67.77 30.55 2.33
N SER A 16 67.64 29.34 2.88
CA SER A 16 68.56 28.88 3.93
C SER A 16 68.48 27.35 4.07
N ILE A 17 69.64 26.70 4.15
CA ILE A 17 69.87 25.25 4.29
C ILE A 17 70.56 25.00 5.65
N SER A 18 69.87 24.26 6.54
CA SER A 18 70.33 23.20 7.47
C SER A 18 71.34 23.52 8.61
N PRO A 19 71.70 22.60 9.57
CA PRO A 19 71.11 21.31 10.05
C PRO A 19 71.17 21.08 11.61
N VAL A 20 70.79 19.86 12.07
CA VAL A 20 71.27 19.10 13.26
C VAL A 20 70.59 19.31 14.65
N LEU A 21 69.99 18.27 15.26
CA LEU A 21 70.54 17.43 16.38
C LEU A 21 69.51 16.37 16.87
N ARG A 22 70.05 15.33 17.52
CA ARG A 22 69.58 13.97 17.90
C ARG A 22 68.38 13.82 18.86
N PRO A 23 67.82 12.59 18.98
CA PRO A 23 66.76 12.24 19.93
C PRO A 23 67.32 11.95 21.33
N THR A 24 66.56 12.26 22.38
CA THR A 24 66.82 11.77 23.73
C THR A 24 65.51 11.33 24.36
N ALA A 25 65.44 10.04 24.71
CA ALA A 25 64.37 9.45 25.49
C ALA A 25 64.41 9.99 26.93
N ALA A 26 63.26 10.28 27.50
CA ALA A 26 63.04 10.20 28.95
C ALA A 26 61.54 10.16 29.23
N ASP A 27 61.19 9.22 30.09
CA ASP A 27 59.85 8.88 30.55
C ASP A 27 59.09 10.04 31.18
N SER A 28 57.78 10.04 30.97
CA SER A 28 56.83 10.64 31.92
C SER A 28 55.50 9.90 31.85
N ASN A 29 55.45 8.76 32.54
CA ASN A 29 54.20 8.22 33.09
C ASN A 29 53.79 9.12 34.27
N LEU A 30 52.76 9.95 34.10
CA LEU A 30 52.04 10.52 35.23
C LEU A 30 50.57 10.80 34.88
N SER A 31 49.75 9.79 35.17
CA SER A 31 48.47 9.90 35.87
C SER A 31 47.69 11.22 35.71
N GLU A 32 46.77 11.26 34.74
CA GLU A 32 45.57 12.10 34.84
C GLU A 32 44.31 11.25 34.70
N ARG A 33 43.49 11.32 35.74
CA ARG A 33 42.25 10.59 35.92
C ARG A 33 41.12 11.29 35.14
N LYS A 34 40.17 10.46 34.70
CA LYS A 34 38.73 10.76 34.53
C LYS A 34 38.37 11.86 33.51
N LEU A 35 37.90 11.39 32.34
CA LEU A 35 36.58 11.81 31.87
C LEU A 35 35.93 10.66 31.08
N THR A 36 34.93 10.08 31.72
CA THR A 36 34.00 9.07 31.22
C THR A 36 33.31 9.56 29.96
N ARG A 37 33.67 9.00 28.80
CA ARG A 37 32.89 9.09 27.57
C ARG A 37 32.17 7.76 27.34
N MET A 38 31.01 7.57 27.96
CA MET A 38 30.08 6.53 27.54
C MET A 38 29.54 6.89 26.16
N LYS A 39 29.75 6.03 25.16
CA LYS A 39 29.18 6.19 23.82
C LYS A 39 28.27 4.98 23.59
N ASN A 40 26.97 5.20 23.78
CA ASN A 40 25.89 4.21 23.65
C ASN A 40 25.99 3.43 22.33
N SER A 41 26.24 2.12 22.41
CA SER A 41 26.23 1.21 21.25
C SER A 41 25.15 0.13 21.40
N SER A 42 23.92 0.52 21.74
CA SER A 42 22.87 -0.43 22.14
C SER A 42 21.55 -0.31 21.37
N ILE A 43 21.51 0.42 20.24
CA ILE A 43 20.25 0.64 19.50
C ILE A 43 20.11 -0.28 18.26
N LEU A 44 21.19 -0.94 17.81
CA LEU A 44 21.19 -1.66 16.54
C LEU A 44 20.69 -3.13 16.60
N ARG A 45 20.37 -3.67 17.78
CA ARG A 45 19.93 -5.08 17.91
C ARG A 45 18.42 -5.30 17.82
N SER A 46 17.62 -4.24 17.68
CA SER A 46 16.16 -4.34 17.78
C SER A 46 15.39 -4.29 16.44
N PHE A 47 16.07 -4.29 15.29
CA PHE A 47 15.41 -4.25 13.97
C PHE A 47 15.23 -5.63 13.30
N ALA A 48 15.82 -6.71 13.82
CA ALA A 48 15.77 -8.03 13.18
C ALA A 48 14.44 -8.80 13.38
N LEU A 49 13.56 -8.35 14.28
CA LEU A 49 12.31 -9.06 14.62
C LEU A 49 11.07 -8.56 13.87
N PHE A 50 11.21 -7.65 12.91
CA PHE A 50 10.07 -7.05 12.18
C PHE A 50 9.86 -7.62 10.76
N ALA A 51 10.37 -8.84 10.47
CA ALA A 51 10.33 -9.41 9.13
C ALA A 51 9.29 -10.55 8.91
N ALA A 52 8.48 -10.91 9.93
CA ALA A 52 7.71 -12.16 9.89
C ALA A 52 6.18 -12.02 9.85
N LEU A 53 5.59 -10.85 9.58
CA LEU A 53 4.12 -10.67 9.69
C LEU A 53 3.47 -9.88 8.55
N VAL A 54 3.88 -10.07 7.29
CA VAL A 54 3.30 -9.34 6.15
C VAL A 54 2.23 -10.14 5.37
N LEU A 55 1.98 -11.42 5.67
CA LEU A 55 1.14 -12.26 4.79
C LEU A 55 -0.28 -12.59 5.26
N ALA A 56 -0.80 -11.98 6.32
CA ALA A 56 -2.18 -12.23 6.74
C ALA A 56 -2.86 -10.96 7.24
N VAL A 57 -2.85 -9.91 6.43
CA VAL A 57 -3.93 -8.91 6.54
C VAL A 57 -5.10 -9.52 5.78
N PRO A 58 -6.17 -10.02 6.43
CA PRO A 58 -7.43 -10.13 5.71
C PRO A 58 -7.70 -8.72 5.22
N LEU A 59 -7.60 -8.51 3.91
CA LEU A 59 -8.03 -7.27 3.29
C LEU A 59 -9.52 -7.20 3.62
N LEU A 60 -9.85 -6.52 4.73
CA LEU A 60 -11.17 -6.03 5.09
C LEU A 60 -11.52 -4.97 4.04
N ALA A 61 -11.65 -5.43 2.79
CA ALA A 61 -12.28 -4.69 1.74
C ALA A 61 -13.67 -4.38 2.27
N LYS A 62 -13.99 -3.08 2.31
CA LYS A 62 -15.26 -2.63 2.84
C LYS A 62 -16.38 -3.38 2.09
N PRO A 63 -17.22 -4.17 2.78
CA PRO A 63 -18.23 -4.98 2.10
C PRO A 63 -19.10 -4.03 1.30
N PHE A 64 -19.25 -4.34 0.01
CA PHE A 64 -19.96 -3.50 -0.92
C PHE A 64 -21.46 -3.64 -0.64
N SER A 65 -22.04 -2.62 -0.03
CA SER A 65 -23.46 -2.60 0.34
C SER A 65 -24.25 -1.69 -0.58
N LYS A 66 -25.24 -2.23 -1.29
CA LYS A 66 -26.19 -1.47 -2.10
C LYS A 66 -27.61 -1.97 -1.93
N ASN A 67 -28.56 -1.06 -1.91
CA ASN A 67 -29.97 -1.44 -2.01
C ASN A 67 -30.29 -1.70 -3.47
N ILE A 68 -30.94 -2.83 -3.72
CA ILE A 68 -31.40 -3.27 -5.04
C ILE A 68 -32.92 -3.46 -4.98
N ASN A 69 -33.60 -3.11 -6.06
CA ASN A 69 -35.02 -3.37 -6.21
C ASN A 69 -35.20 -4.45 -7.28
N LEU A 70 -35.83 -5.55 -6.88
CA LEU A 70 -36.22 -6.63 -7.78
C LEU A 70 -37.63 -6.33 -8.30
N ALA A 71 -37.73 -6.00 -9.59
CA ALA A 71 -39.02 -5.74 -10.24
C ALA A 71 -39.90 -7.01 -10.35
N GLN A 72 -39.27 -8.19 -10.36
CA GLN A 72 -39.91 -9.49 -10.47
C GLN A 72 -39.23 -10.50 -9.57
N ALA A 73 -39.88 -11.64 -9.31
CA ALA A 73 -39.25 -12.75 -8.61
C ALA A 73 -38.03 -13.24 -9.40
N ALA A 74 -36.93 -13.49 -8.69
CA ALA A 74 -35.68 -13.92 -9.29
C ALA A 74 -34.98 -14.96 -8.39
N LYS A 75 -34.30 -15.92 -9.02
CA LYS A 75 -33.49 -16.92 -8.32
C LYS A 75 -32.07 -16.44 -8.19
N LEU A 76 -31.51 -16.52 -6.99
CA LEU A 76 -30.13 -16.15 -6.70
C LEU A 76 -29.48 -17.32 -5.96
N GLY A 77 -28.60 -18.04 -6.67
CA GLY A 77 -28.10 -19.34 -6.23
C GLY A 77 -29.25 -20.32 -5.96
N LYS A 78 -29.35 -20.79 -4.72
CA LYS A 78 -30.38 -21.76 -4.29
C LYS A 78 -31.66 -21.11 -3.75
N ALA A 79 -31.68 -19.78 -3.61
CA ALA A 79 -32.79 -19.06 -3.00
C ALA A 79 -33.65 -18.38 -4.06
N GLU A 80 -34.96 -18.39 -3.85
CA GLU A 80 -35.92 -17.66 -4.68
C GLU A 80 -36.31 -16.37 -3.98
N LEU A 81 -35.93 -15.24 -4.58
CA LEU A 81 -36.20 -13.90 -4.09
C LEU A 81 -37.47 -13.39 -4.75
N GLN A 82 -38.42 -12.92 -3.94
CA GLN A 82 -39.65 -12.30 -4.44
C GLN A 82 -39.38 -10.87 -4.92
N ALA A 83 -40.26 -10.30 -5.75
CA ALA A 83 -40.19 -8.89 -6.10
C ALA A 83 -40.20 -7.99 -4.85
N GLY A 84 -39.43 -6.90 -4.87
CA GLY A 84 -39.34 -5.94 -3.78
C GLY A 84 -37.94 -5.41 -3.52
N GLU A 85 -37.78 -4.73 -2.39
CA GLU A 85 -36.51 -4.11 -1.99
C GLU A 85 -35.65 -5.04 -1.14
N TYR A 86 -34.37 -5.09 -1.49
CA TYR A 86 -33.37 -5.89 -0.81
C TYR A 86 -32.07 -5.12 -0.67
N ARG A 87 -31.24 -5.55 0.27
CA ARG A 87 -29.89 -5.05 0.46
C ARG A 87 -28.90 -6.11 0.00
N LEU A 88 -28.15 -5.79 -1.04
CA LEU A 88 -27.06 -6.61 -1.56
C LEU A 88 -25.76 -6.22 -0.86
N LEU A 89 -25.12 -7.20 -0.26
CA LEU A 89 -23.85 -7.12 0.45
C LEU A 89 -22.86 -8.03 -0.24
N ILE A 90 -21.85 -7.48 -0.91
CA ILE A 90 -20.81 -8.26 -1.57
C ILE A 90 -19.53 -8.14 -0.76
N ASP A 91 -19.04 -9.26 -0.26
CA ASP A 91 -17.77 -9.38 0.44
C ASP A 91 -16.83 -10.28 -0.39
N GLY A 92 -15.90 -9.65 -1.10
CA GLY A 92 -15.02 -10.33 -2.05
C GLY A 92 -15.81 -11.06 -3.14
N ASN A 93 -15.86 -12.39 -3.03
CA ASN A 93 -16.52 -13.30 -3.98
C ASN A 93 -17.88 -13.81 -3.48
N LYS A 94 -18.30 -13.46 -2.26
CA LYS A 94 -19.60 -13.84 -1.71
C LYS A 94 -20.55 -12.66 -1.80
N ALA A 95 -21.75 -12.90 -2.32
CA ALA A 95 -22.85 -11.97 -2.34
C ALA A 95 -23.97 -12.47 -1.41
N THR A 96 -24.32 -11.62 -0.45
CA THR A 96 -25.38 -11.85 0.52
C THR A 96 -26.51 -10.88 0.24
N VAL A 97 -27.74 -11.39 0.19
CA VAL A 97 -28.94 -10.58 0.02
C VAL A 97 -29.71 -10.58 1.33
N GLU A 98 -30.02 -9.39 1.82
CA GLU A 98 -30.79 -9.19 3.03
C GLU A 98 -32.13 -8.51 2.74
N LYS A 99 -33.16 -8.91 3.49
CA LYS A 99 -34.47 -8.24 3.53
C LYS A 99 -34.78 -7.87 4.98
N GLY A 100 -34.94 -6.58 5.25
CA GLY A 100 -35.24 -6.09 6.60
C GLY A 100 -34.21 -6.51 7.66
N GLY A 101 -32.93 -6.61 7.29
CA GLY A 101 -31.84 -7.04 8.18
C GLY A 101 -31.71 -8.54 8.39
N LYS A 102 -32.45 -9.37 7.65
CA LYS A 102 -32.28 -10.83 7.65
C LYS A 102 -31.69 -11.29 6.32
N VAL A 103 -30.69 -12.16 6.37
CA VAL A 103 -30.15 -12.83 5.18
C VAL A 103 -31.21 -13.74 4.59
N VAL A 104 -31.58 -13.50 3.33
CA VAL A 104 -32.59 -14.27 2.59
C VAL A 104 -31.98 -15.11 1.47
N ALA A 105 -30.81 -14.72 0.97
CA ALA A 105 -30.07 -15.49 -0.01
C ALA A 105 -28.57 -15.25 0.13
N GLU A 106 -27.79 -16.28 -0.17
CA GLU A 106 -26.35 -16.19 -0.35
C GLU A 106 -26.00 -16.82 -1.69
N SER A 107 -25.15 -16.15 -2.45
CA SER A 107 -24.62 -16.67 -3.69
C SER A 107 -23.15 -16.29 -3.82
N GLU A 108 -22.41 -17.08 -4.56
CA GLU A 108 -21.01 -16.82 -4.88
C GLU A 108 -20.92 -16.19 -6.27
N GLY A 109 -19.85 -15.46 -6.52
CA GLY A 109 -19.65 -14.78 -7.78
C GLY A 109 -18.26 -14.17 -7.90
N ARG A 110 -18.10 -13.40 -8.97
CA ARG A 110 -16.83 -12.79 -9.35
C ARG A 110 -17.06 -11.36 -9.83
N TRP A 111 -16.11 -10.50 -9.50
CA TRP A 111 -16.05 -9.16 -10.07
C TRP A 111 -15.47 -9.23 -11.48
N GLU A 112 -16.19 -8.65 -12.44
CA GLU A 112 -15.71 -8.47 -13.80
C GLU A 112 -15.63 -6.99 -14.13
N ASP A 113 -14.47 -6.53 -14.60
CA ASP A 113 -14.33 -5.19 -15.11
C ASP A 113 -14.90 -5.08 -16.52
N ARG A 114 -15.70 -4.05 -16.75
CA ARG A 114 -16.21 -3.65 -18.06
C ARG A 114 -15.51 -2.38 -18.52
N SER A 115 -15.40 -2.21 -19.83
CA SER A 115 -14.81 -1.02 -20.45
C SER A 115 -15.66 0.25 -20.26
N ALA A 116 -16.96 0.09 -20.04
CA ALA A 116 -17.92 1.18 -19.84
C ALA A 116 -18.46 1.19 -18.40
N LYS A 117 -18.58 2.40 -17.82
CA LYS A 117 -19.25 2.58 -16.54
C LYS A 117 -20.77 2.44 -16.71
N SER A 118 -21.42 1.82 -15.74
CA SER A 118 -22.88 1.73 -15.73
C SER A 118 -23.47 3.08 -15.32
N GLY A 119 -24.46 3.58 -16.08
CA GLY A 119 -25.17 4.82 -15.72
C GLY A 119 -26.17 4.64 -14.59
N TYR A 120 -26.73 3.43 -14.46
CA TYR A 120 -27.78 3.10 -13.50
C TYR A 120 -27.55 1.73 -12.87
N ASP A 121 -28.13 1.53 -11.69
CA ASP A 121 -28.18 0.21 -11.05
C ASP A 121 -29.10 -0.69 -11.87
N SER A 122 -28.61 -1.84 -12.32
CA SER A 122 -29.42 -2.78 -13.10
C SER A 122 -29.08 -4.23 -12.76
N LEU A 123 -30.10 -5.07 -12.80
CA LEU A 123 -30.00 -6.51 -12.60
C LEU A 123 -30.32 -7.21 -13.92
N LEU A 124 -29.41 -8.04 -14.37
CA LEU A 124 -29.62 -8.90 -15.52
C LEU A 124 -30.16 -10.24 -15.03
N ILE A 125 -31.39 -10.52 -15.42
CA ILE A 125 -32.09 -11.77 -15.11
C ILE A 125 -32.10 -12.60 -16.39
N SER A 126 -31.64 -13.84 -16.30
CA SER A 126 -31.71 -14.82 -17.39
C SER A 126 -33.16 -15.23 -17.67
N GLU A 127 -33.42 -15.84 -18.82
CA GLU A 127 -34.77 -16.33 -19.20
C GLU A 127 -35.35 -17.31 -18.17
N ASN A 128 -34.49 -18.06 -17.47
CA ASN A 128 -34.87 -18.98 -16.39
C ASN A 128 -35.23 -18.28 -15.06
N GLY A 129 -35.27 -16.94 -15.03
CA GLY A 129 -35.52 -16.14 -13.84
C GLY A 129 -34.32 -16.04 -12.88
N GLN A 130 -33.13 -16.50 -13.28
CA GLN A 130 -31.93 -16.46 -12.43
C GLN A 130 -31.19 -15.11 -12.59
N VAL A 131 -30.74 -14.52 -11.48
CA VAL A 131 -29.91 -13.32 -11.50
C VAL A 131 -28.52 -13.68 -12.00
N LYS A 132 -28.13 -13.15 -13.16
CA LYS A 132 -26.85 -13.43 -13.82
C LYS A 132 -25.77 -12.44 -13.41
N GLU A 133 -26.07 -11.15 -13.47
CA GLU A 133 -25.13 -10.11 -13.04
C GLU A 133 -25.87 -8.89 -12.46
N VAL A 134 -25.18 -8.19 -11.55
CA VAL A 134 -25.61 -6.89 -11.03
C VAL A 134 -24.60 -5.83 -11.48
N ARG A 135 -25.14 -4.76 -12.05
CA ARG A 135 -24.41 -3.57 -12.46
C ARG A 135 -24.70 -2.44 -11.49
N PHE A 136 -23.66 -1.71 -11.13
CA PHE A 136 -23.74 -0.61 -10.17
C PHE A 136 -23.46 0.73 -10.86
N SER A 137 -24.33 1.70 -10.64
CA SER A 137 -24.20 3.06 -11.16
C SER A 137 -22.86 3.68 -10.75
N GLY A 138 -22.18 4.29 -11.72
CA GLY A 138 -20.88 4.92 -11.55
C GLY A 138 -19.70 3.95 -11.41
N GLN A 139 -19.94 2.63 -11.45
CA GLN A 139 -18.89 1.61 -11.45
C GLN A 139 -18.69 1.04 -12.85
N SER A 140 -17.43 0.78 -13.21
CA SER A 140 -17.03 0.00 -14.39
C SER A 140 -17.02 -1.51 -14.13
N ARG A 141 -17.01 -1.92 -12.86
CA ARG A 141 -17.07 -3.32 -12.46
C ARG A 141 -18.51 -3.79 -12.27
N VAL A 142 -18.76 -5.02 -12.66
CA VAL A 142 -20.02 -5.74 -12.47
C VAL A 142 -19.77 -6.96 -11.61
N PHE A 143 -20.78 -7.39 -10.85
CA PHE A 143 -20.69 -8.65 -10.11
C PHE A 143 -21.49 -9.71 -10.85
N VAL A 144 -20.82 -10.77 -11.29
CA VAL A 144 -21.42 -11.90 -12.00
C VAL A 144 -21.59 -13.04 -11.00
N PHE A 145 -22.82 -13.53 -10.87
CA PHE A 145 -23.12 -14.65 -9.98
C PHE A 145 -22.74 -15.98 -10.65
N GLY A 146 -22.26 -16.91 -9.83
CA GLY A 146 -22.12 -18.31 -10.22
C GLY A 146 -23.50 -18.98 -10.33
N GLU A 147 -23.57 -19.99 -11.19
CA GLU A 147 -24.79 -20.79 -11.42
C GLU A 147 -25.20 -21.63 -10.20
#